data_AF-A0A7D5R126-F1
#
_entry.id   AF-A0A7D5R126-F1
#
_cell.length_a   1.000
_cell.length_b   1.000
_cell.length_c   1.000
_cell.angle_alpha   90.00
_cell.angle_beta   90.00
_cell.angle_gamma   90.00
#
_symmetry.space_group_name_H-M   'P 1'
#
loop_
_entity.id
_entity.type
_entity.pdbx_description
1 polymer ?
#
loop_
_entity_poly.entity_id
_entity_poly.type
_entity_poly.pdbx_seq_one_letter_code
_entity_poly.pdbx_strand_id
1 'polypeptide(L)' 'MTPKEREHLKKLDDLVLNASSEELKKIQEIDNQTQMEGLSLYDVYLDSSSLVNQSIKKPFRKS' A
#
# COMPACT_ATOMS: atom_id res chain seq x y z
N MET A 1 13.29 -13.14 3.98
CA MET A 1 13.30 -11.70 3.72
C MET A 1 14.57 -11.30 2.96
N THR A 2 14.43 -10.98 1.69
CA THR A 2 15.52 -10.59 0.79
C THR A 2 15.95 -9.13 1.04
N PRO A 3 17.15 -8.71 0.61
CA PRO A 3 17.56 -7.31 0.70
C PRO A 3 16.59 -6.34 0.01
N LYS A 4 16.01 -6.75 -1.13
CA LYS A 4 15.03 -5.95 -1.87
C LYS A 4 13.71 -5.80 -1.11
N GLU A 5 13.22 -6.89 -0.52
CA GLU A 5 12.04 -6.84 0.37
C GLU A 5 12.29 -5.91 1.57
N ARG A 6 13.51 -5.89 2.13
CA ARG A 6 13.86 -4.98 3.23
C ARG A 6 13.85 -3.52 2.81
N GLU A 7 14.32 -3.23 1.60
CA GLU A 7 14.28 -1.88 1.06
C GLU A 7 12.83 -1.41 0.87
N HIS A 8 11.95 -2.27 0.35
CA HIS A 8 10.55 -1.94 0.18
C HIS A 8 9.82 -1.71 1.51
N LEU A 9 10.04 -2.57 2.51
CA LEU A 9 9.47 -2.34 3.84
C LEU A 9 9.99 -1.06 4.47
N LYS A 10 11.28 -0.73 4.29
CA LYS A 10 11.82 0.53 4.81
C LYS A 10 11.15 1.75 4.17
N LYS A 11 10.87 1.71 2.86
CA LYS A 11 10.14 2.80 2.18
C LYS A 11 8.69 2.91 2.63
N LEU A 12 8.03 1.78 2.88
CA LEU A 12 6.68 1.76 3.44
C LEU A 12 6.66 2.34 4.85
N ASP A 13 7.61 1.96 5.71
CA ASP A 13 7.79 2.52 7.05
C ASP A 13 8.04 4.02 7.01
N ASP A 14 8.94 4.48 6.15
CA ASP A 14 9.24 5.91 5.97
C ASP A 14 8.00 6.69 5.50
N LEU A 15 7.17 6.10 4.62
CA LEU A 15 5.92 6.70 4.17
C LEU A 15 4.92 6.86 5.32
N VAL A 16 4.76 5.83 6.15
CA VAL A 16 3.85 5.88 7.31
C VAL A 16 4.35 6.86 8.36
N LEU A 17 5.66 6.86 8.65
CA LEU A 17 6.26 7.69 9.69
C LEU A 17 6.16 9.19 9.38
N ASN A 18 6.24 9.56 8.10
CA ASN A 18 6.20 10.96 7.65
C ASN A 18 4.83 11.42 7.15
N ALA A 19 3.83 10.54 7.14
CA ALA A 19 2.48 10.88 6.67
C ALA A 19 1.76 11.84 7.63
N SER A 20 1.01 12.77 7.05
CA SER A 20 0.05 13.58 7.80
C SER A 20 -1.09 12.74 8.36
N SER A 21 -1.85 13.29 9.32
CA SER A 21 -3.02 12.60 9.89
C SER A 21 -4.08 12.24 8.82
N GLU A 22 -4.24 13.06 7.78
CA GLU A 22 -5.17 12.77 6.68
C GLU A 22 -4.66 11.61 5.81
N GLU A 23 -3.37 11.59 5.52
CA GLU A 23 -2.74 10.49 4.76
C GLU A 23 -2.76 9.18 5.54
N LEU A 24 -2.51 9.22 6.85
CA LEU A 24 -2.63 8.06 7.72
C LEU A 24 -4.04 7.47 7.73
N LYS A 25 -5.09 8.31 7.71
CA LYS A 25 -6.47 7.83 7.59
C LYS A 25 -6.71 7.11 6.27
N LYS A 26 -6.17 7.63 5.16
CA LYS A 26 -6.27 6.98 3.84
C LYS A 26 -5.53 5.64 3.82
N ILE A 27 -4.31 5.59 4.38
CA ILE A 27 -3.54 4.35 4.51
C ILE A 27 -4.30 3.32 5.34
N GLN A 28 -4.90 3.74 6.46
CA GLN A 28 -5.69 2.87 7.31
C GLN A 28 -6.96 2.37 6.61
N GLU A 29 -7.63 3.22 5.82
CA GLU A 29 -8.79 2.81 5.02
C GLU A 29 -8.41 1.75 3.97
N ILE A 30 -7.29 1.96 3.28
CA ILE A 30 -6.74 1.00 2.32
C ILE A 30 -6.40 -0.31 3.02
N ASP A 31 -5.64 -0.28 4.12
CA ASP A 31 -5.25 -1.49 4.87
C ASP A 31 -6.48 -2.31 5.29
N ASN A 32 -7.50 -1.66 5.88
CA ASN A 32 -8.75 -2.33 6.24
C ASN A 32 -9.45 -2.97 5.04
N GLN A 33 -9.55 -2.28 3.90
CA GLN A 33 -10.16 -2.84 2.70
C GLN A 33 -9.37 -4.05 2.18
N THR A 34 -8.04 -3.97 2.19
CA THR A 34 -7.16 -5.02 1.68
C THR A 34 -7.16 -6.26 2.56
N GLN A 35 -7.24 -6.10 3.88
CA GLN A 35 -7.36 -7.22 4.82
C GLN A 35 -8.66 -8.02 4.62
N MET A 36 -9.76 -7.33 4.27
CA MET A 36 -11.02 -8.01 3.92
C MET A 36 -10.92 -8.81 2.61
N GLU A 37 -9.97 -8.46 1.74
CA GLU A 37 -9.66 -9.17 0.49
C GLU A 37 -8.54 -10.24 0.69
N GLY A 38 -8.03 -10.40 1.91
CA GLY A 38 -6.94 -11.34 2.23
C GLY A 38 -5.56 -10.88 1.79
N LEU A 39 -5.40 -9.60 1.46
CA LEU A 39 -4.15 -8.97 1.05
C LEU A 39 -3.57 -8.13 2.18
N SER A 40 -2.25 -8.03 2.25
CA SER A 40 -1.60 -7.10 3.16
C SER A 40 -1.41 -5.72 2.50
N LEU A 41 -1.31 -4.67 3.32
CA LEU A 41 -0.91 -3.34 2.86
C LEU A 41 0.41 -3.38 2.08
N TYR A 42 1.35 -4.26 2.44
CA TYR A 42 2.61 -4.42 1.74
C TYR A 42 2.41 -4.92 0.30
N ASP A 43 1.53 -5.90 0.10
CA ASP A 43 1.23 -6.43 -1.24
C ASP A 43 0.65 -5.32 -2.13
N VAL A 44 -0.26 -4.52 -1.58
CA VAL A 44 -0.83 -3.38 -2.30
C VAL A 44 0.19 -2.27 -2.51
N TYR A 45 1.09 -2.02 -1.57
CA TYR A 45 2.19 -1.05 -1.73
C TYR A 45 3.15 -1.46 -2.84
N LEU A 46 3.50 -2.75 -2.93
CA LEU A 46 4.36 -3.26 -3.99
C LEU A 46 3.70 -3.14 -5.37
N ASP A 47 2.42 -3.50 -5.49
CA ASP A 47 1.66 -3.34 -6.73
C ASP A 47 1.48 -1.86 -7.08
N SER A 48 1.27 -1.01 -6.07
CA SER A 48 1.10 0.43 -6.28
C SER A 48 2.41 1.18 -6.50
N SER A 49 3.57 0.59 -6.21
CA SER A 49 4.86 1.13 -6.68
C SER A 49 5.00 1.07 -8.22
N SER A 50 4.23 0.19 -8.88
CA SER A 50 3.97 0.22 -10.32
C SER A 50 2.89 1.25 -10.71
N LEU A 51 1.99 1.58 -9.76
CA LEU A 51 0.85 2.49 -9.91
C LEU A 51 1.03 3.87 -9.24
N VAL A 52 2.26 4.36 -9.02
CA VAL A 52 2.49 5.77 -8.61
C VAL A 52 1.92 6.76 -9.65
N ASN A 53 1.44 6.27 -10.81
CA ASN A 53 0.69 7.00 -11.82
C ASN A 53 -0.84 6.84 -11.81
N GLN A 54 -1.44 6.03 -10.92
CA GLN A 54 -2.89 5.87 -10.91
C GLN A 54 -3.46 6.28 -9.55
N SER A 55 -3.83 7.55 -9.51
CA SER A 55 -4.94 8.07 -8.71
C SER A 55 -5.99 6.97 -8.54
N ILE A 56 -6.16 6.49 -7.31
CA ILE A 56 -7.28 5.70 -6.79
C ILE A 56 -8.33 5.40 -7.87
N LYS A 57 -8.08 4.38 -8.69
CA LYS A 57 -9.06 3.86 -9.64
C LYS A 57 -9.03 2.34 -9.56
N LYS A 58 -9.91 1.80 -8.72
CA LYS A 58 -10.56 0.51 -9.00
C LYS A 58 -11.10 0.58 -10.45
N PRO A 59 -10.98 -0.49 -11.25
CA PRO A 59 -11.65 -1.73 -10.92
C PRO A 59 -10.73 -2.94 -10.86
N PHE A 60 -10.87 -3.65 -9.74
CA PHE A 60 -10.70 -5.09 -9.62
C PHE A 60 -11.19 -5.77 -10.91
N ARG A 61 -10.28 -6.39 -11.67
CA ARG A 61 -10.65 -7.17 -12.85
C ARG A 61 -11.22 -8.52 -12.40
N LYS A 62 -12.42 -8.82 -12.89
CA LYS A 62 -13.05 -10.16 -12.88
C LYS A 62 -12.10 -11.20 -13.47
N SER A 63 -11.91 -12.32 -12.78
CA SER A 63 -12.41 -13.63 -13.24
C SER A 63 -12.33 -14.66 -12.13
#